data_AF-A0A845RYC8-F1
#
_entry.id   AF-A0A845RYC8-F1
#
_cell.length_a   1.000
_cell.length_b   1.000
_cell.length_c   1.000
_cell.angle_alpha   90.00
_cell.angle_beta   90.00
_cell.angle_gamma   90.00
#
_symmetry.space_group_name_H-M   'P 1'
#
loop_
_entity.id
_entity.type
_entity.pdbx_description
1 polymer ?
#
loop_
_entity_poly.entity_id
_entity_poly.type
_entity_poly.pdbx_seq_one_letter_code
_entity_poly.pdbx_strand_id
1 'polypeptide(L)' 'LAKIHGIVCSAHEIKKVRKVSKSFEIVVPGIRLTNKVQDQRRVMSPKQALKLGATHLVIGREITKGNPQANIKKVLNALI' A
#
# COMPACT_ATOMS: atom_id res chain seq x y z
N LEU A 1 -23.61 -16.89 4.03
CA LEU A 1 -22.18 -16.46 4.06
C LEU A 1 -22.11 -14.99 3.63
N ALA A 2 -21.24 -14.19 4.26
CA ALA A 2 -21.07 -12.79 3.89
C ALA A 2 -20.40 -12.67 2.51
N LYS A 3 -20.96 -11.85 1.61
CA LYS A 3 -20.44 -11.62 0.26
C LYS A 3 -19.37 -10.51 0.28
N ILE A 4 -18.15 -10.86 0.70
CA ILE A 4 -17.02 -9.93 0.83
C ILE A 4 -16.07 -10.10 -0.36
N HIS A 5 -15.76 -9.01 -1.06
CA HIS A 5 -14.89 -8.99 -2.24
C HIS A 5 -13.42 -8.68 -1.93
N GLY A 6 -13.13 -8.10 -0.76
CA GLY A 6 -11.80 -7.66 -0.42
C GLY A 6 -11.62 -7.37 1.06
N ILE A 7 -10.39 -7.01 1.41
CA ILE A 7 -9.97 -6.77 2.79
C ILE A 7 -8.96 -5.63 2.85
N VAL A 8 -9.05 -4.87 3.95
CA VAL A 8 -8.04 -3.90 4.34
C VAL A 8 -7.09 -4.57 5.33
N CYS A 9 -5.79 -4.59 5.06
CA CYS A 9 -4.80 -5.16 5.98
C CYS A 9 -3.47 -4.42 5.93
N SER A 10 -2.59 -4.65 6.89
CA SER A 10 -1.23 -4.09 6.82
C SER A 10 -0.39 -4.76 5.73
N ALA A 11 0.65 -4.07 5.27
CA ALA A 11 1.53 -4.58 4.22
C ALA A 11 2.23 -5.91 4.59
N HIS A 12 2.40 -6.18 5.89
CA HIS A 12 3.04 -7.39 6.40
C HIS A 12 2.10 -8.62 6.36
N GLU A 13 0.80 -8.40 6.18
CA GLU A 13 -0.22 -9.44 6.20
C GLU A 13 -0.65 -9.89 4.80
N ILE A 14 -0.25 -9.17 3.75
CA ILE A 14 -0.67 -9.43 2.36
C ILE A 14 -0.45 -10.91 1.99
N LYS A 15 0.73 -11.46 2.29
CA LYS A 15 1.05 -12.87 2.01
C LYS A 15 0.12 -13.84 2.73
N LYS A 16 -0.31 -13.53 3.96
CA LYS A 16 -1.25 -14.37 4.72
C LYS A 16 -2.65 -14.28 4.09
N VAL A 17 -3.10 -13.08 3.75
CA VAL A 17 -4.38 -12.87 3.07
C VAL A 17 -4.44 -13.59 1.73
N ARG A 18 -3.36 -13.53 0.94
CA ARG A 18 -3.26 -14.25 -0.35
C ARG A 18 -3.33 -15.77 -0.22
N LYS A 19 -2.99 -16.33 0.95
CA LYS A 19 -3.20 -17.76 1.23
C LYS A 19 -4.67 -18.08 1.54
N VAL A 20 -5.41 -17.14 2.11
CA VAL A 20 -6.85 -17.30 2.40
C VAL A 20 -7.66 -17.16 1.11
N SER A 21 -7.36 -16.14 0.30
CA SER A 21 -8.03 -15.95 -0.98
C SER A 21 -7.13 -15.25 -1.99
N LYS A 22 -7.03 -15.86 -3.18
CA LYS A 22 -6.34 -15.26 -4.33
C LYS A 22 -7.19 -14.19 -5.01
N SER A 23 -8.51 -14.25 -4.89
CA SER A 23 -9.44 -13.33 -5.57
C SER A 23 -9.72 -12.05 -4.80
N PHE A 24 -9.28 -11.93 -3.53
CA PHE A 24 -9.53 -10.73 -2.75
C PHE A 24 -8.86 -9.49 -3.34
N GLU A 25 -9.60 -8.39 -3.35
CA GLU A 25 -8.97 -7.08 -3.37
C GLU A 25 -8.26 -6.85 -2.03
N ILE A 26 -6.98 -6.49 -2.06
CA ILE A 26 -6.19 -6.21 -0.85
C ILE A 26 -5.82 -4.74 -0.87
N VAL A 27 -6.47 -3.98 0.00
CA VAL A 27 -6.26 -2.55 0.20
C VAL A 27 -5.27 -2.35 1.34
N VAL A 28 -4.15 -1.70 1.06
CA VAL A 28 -3.03 -1.60 2.02
C VAL A 28 -2.75 -0.14 2.39
N PRO A 29 -3.08 0.28 3.62
CA PRO A 29 -2.70 1.59 4.15
C PRO A 29 -1.27 1.60 4.71
N GLY A 30 -0.75 2.81 4.93
CA GLY A 30 0.56 3.02 5.55
C GLY A 30 1.74 2.91 4.58
N ILE A 31 1.50 3.08 3.29
CA ILE A 31 2.52 3.06 2.24
C ILE A 31 3.28 4.39 2.20
N ARG A 32 4.61 4.35 2.06
CA ARG A 32 5.48 5.54 2.03
C ARG A 32 6.53 5.49 0.93
N LEU A 33 6.89 6.65 0.38
CA LEU A 33 7.94 6.74 -0.64
C LEU A 33 9.34 6.73 -0.05
N THR A 34 9.49 7.26 1.17
CA THR A 34 10.78 7.32 1.85
C THR A 34 10.72 6.59 3.18
N ASN A 35 11.85 5.98 3.56
CA ASN A 35 12.02 5.33 4.86
C ASN A 35 12.34 6.35 5.97
N LYS A 36 11.96 7.64 5.86
CA LYS A 36 12.18 8.58 6.96
C LYS A 36 11.28 8.18 8.14
N VAL A 37 11.89 7.41 9.03
CA VAL A 37 11.37 6.86 10.28
C VAL A 37 11.17 8.02 11.24
N GLN A 38 10.04 8.71 11.15
CA GLN A 38 9.68 9.65 12.23
C GLN A 38 8.63 9.02 13.16
N ASP A 39 7.60 8.31 12.64
CA ASP A 39 6.51 7.85 13.54
C ASP A 39 5.95 6.44 13.28
N GLN A 40 6.44 5.65 12.32
CA GLN A 40 5.83 4.34 11.99
C GLN A 40 6.84 3.21 11.84
N ARG A 41 6.79 2.24 12.77
CA ARG A 41 7.63 1.02 12.79
C ARG A 41 7.26 -0.04 11.73
N ARG A 42 6.23 0.20 10.89
CA ARG A 42 5.70 -0.78 9.92
C ARG A 42 5.34 -0.11 8.59
N VAL A 43 6.30 0.52 7.93
CA VAL A 43 6.13 1.16 6.61
C VAL A 43 6.77 0.32 5.51
N MET A 44 6.12 0.27 4.35
CA MET A 44 6.56 -0.47 3.17
C MET A 44 6.48 0.44 1.95
N SER A 45 7.41 0.26 1.00
CA SER A 45 7.36 1.03 -0.24
C SER A 45 6.21 0.58 -1.14
N PRO A 46 5.69 1.46 -2.02
CA PRO A 46 4.65 1.11 -2.99
C PRO A 46 5.00 -0.15 -3.80
N LYS A 47 6.20 -0.21 -4.37
CA LYS A 47 6.69 -1.32 -5.19
C LYS A 47 6.73 -2.64 -4.42
N GLN A 48 7.17 -2.62 -3.17
CA GLN A 48 7.21 -3.81 -2.31
C GLN A 48 5.79 -4.33 -2.02
N ALA A 49 4.85 -3.45 -1.66
CA ALA A 49 3.49 -3.86 -1.34
C ALA A 49 2.78 -4.50 -2.55
N LEU A 50 2.93 -3.94 -3.75
CA LEU A 50 2.41 -4.54 -4.98
C LEU A 50 3.07 -5.89 -5.27
N LYS A 51 4.40 -6.01 -5.12
CA LYS A 51 5.11 -7.29 -5.29
C LYS A 51 4.63 -8.37 -4.32
N LEU A 52 4.19 -8.00 -3.12
CA LEU A 52 3.62 -8.95 -2.16
C LEU A 52 2.17 -9.34 -2.48
N GLY A 53 1.52 -8.63 -3.40
CA GLY A 53 0.17 -8.94 -3.88
C GLY A 53 -0.91 -7.97 -3.43
N ALA A 54 -0.58 -6.77 -2.95
CA ALA A 54 -1.57 -5.70 -2.78
C ALA A 54 -2.23 -5.36 -4.12
N THR A 55 -3.53 -5.07 -4.12
CA THR A 55 -4.22 -4.56 -5.32
C THR A 55 -4.42 -3.06 -5.25
N HIS A 56 -4.54 -2.50 -4.05
CA HIS A 56 -4.69 -1.06 -3.83
C HIS A 56 -3.73 -0.57 -2.76
N LEU A 57 -3.17 0.61 -2.97
CA LEU A 57 -2.29 1.30 -2.03
C LEU A 57 -2.98 2.56 -1.52
N VAL A 58 -3.07 2.73 -0.21
CA VAL A 58 -3.60 3.96 0.40
C VAL A 58 -2.41 4.81 0.86
N ILE A 59 -2.17 5.89 0.12
CA ILE A 59 -1.08 6.83 0.33
C ILE A 59 -1.66 8.21 0.67
N GLY A 60 -1.46 8.67 1.91
CA GLY A 60 -2.00 9.94 2.40
C GLY A 60 -1.00 11.08 2.28
N ARG A 61 -0.32 11.39 3.40
CA ARG A 61 0.56 12.56 3.57
C ARG A 61 1.63 12.72 2.47
N GLU A 62 2.13 11.62 1.92
CA GLU A 62 3.13 11.66 0.83
C GLU A 62 2.58 12.26 -0.47
N ILE A 63 1.26 12.16 -0.71
CA ILE A 63 0.58 12.79 -1.85
C ILE A 63 0.08 14.18 -1.45
N THR A 64 -0.63 14.29 -0.33
CA THR A 64 -1.42 15.49 0.00
C THR A 64 -0.62 16.66 0.54
N LYS A 65 0.59 16.46 1.08
CA LYS A 65 1.43 17.56 1.57
C LYS A 65 2.30 18.13 0.45
N GLY A 66 2.18 19.44 0.20
CA GLY A 66 2.95 20.12 -0.85
C GLY A 66 2.21 20.09 -2.18
N ASN A 67 2.91 19.81 -3.28
CA ASN A 67 2.33 19.76 -4.63
C ASN A 67 1.86 18.33 -4.96
N PRO A 68 0.53 18.05 -5.00
CA PRO A 68 0.02 16.70 -5.20
C PRO A 68 0.39 16.11 -6.56
N GLN A 69 0.42 16.93 -7.62
CA GLN A 69 0.76 16.46 -8.97
C GLN A 69 2.22 16.00 -9.04
N ALA A 70 3.14 16.78 -8.48
CA ALA A 70 4.55 16.39 -8.39
C ALA A 70 4.74 15.15 -7.52
N ASN A 71 3.99 15.04 -6.42
CA ASN A 71 4.07 13.89 -5.53
C ASN A 71 3.52 12.61 -6.14
N ILE A 72 2.39 12.66 -6.85
CA ILE A 72 1.86 11.51 -7.60
C ILE A 72 2.89 11.03 -8.62
N LYS A 73 3.55 11.94 -9.35
CA LYS A 73 4.66 11.56 -10.26
C LYS A 73 5.78 10.81 -9.53
N LYS A 74 6.17 11.25 -8.32
CA LYS A 74 7.16 10.51 -7.50
C LYS A 74 6.67 9.12 -7.12
N VAL A 75 5.39 8.96 -6.77
CA VAL A 75 4.79 7.64 -6.50
C VAL A 75 4.87 6.75 -7.71
N LEU A 76 4.43 7.24 -8.88
CA LEU A 76 4.42 6.47 -10.13
C LEU A 76 5.84 6.06 -10.53
N ASN A 77 6.81 6.97 -10.44
CA ASN A 77 8.21 6.67 -10.74
C ASN A 77 8.80 5.61 -9.79
N ALA A 78 8.34 5.54 -8.55
CA ALA A 78 8.76 4.52 -7.59
C ALA A 78 8.15 3.12 -7.87
N LEU A 79 7.15 3.02 -8.75
CA LEU A 79 6.52 1.76 -9.15
C LEU A 79 7.24 1.06 -10.31
N ILE A 80 7.86 1.86 -11.20
CA ILE A 80 8.70 1.39 -12.32
C ILE A 80 10.02 0.83 -11.76
#